data_AF-A0A534QTK9-F1
#
_entry.id   AF-A0A534QTK9-F1
#
_cell.length_a   1.000
_cell.length_b   1.000
_cell.length_c   1.000
_cell.angle_alpha   90.00
_cell.angle_beta   90.00
_cell.angle_gamma   90.00
#
_symmetry.space_group_name_H-M   'P 1'
#
loop_
_entity.id
_entity.type
_entity.pdbx_description
1 polymer ?
#
loop_
_entity_poly.entity_id
_entity_poly.type
_entity_poly.pdbx_seq_one_letter_code
_entity_poly.pdbx_strand_id
1 'polypeptide(L)'
;MVLQAIVELLAGVATFVRPGGVLVYAVCTLAREENADVVTALAASHPRFVVESVAAAPDPPPAATITRGAGHKLPFAKHVC
;
A
#
# COMPACT_ATOMS: atom_id res chain seq x y z
N MET A 1 -12.51 14.65 10.59
CA MET A 1 -11.91 15.57 9.59
C MET A 1 -10.40 15.35 9.39
N VAL A 2 -9.86 14.15 9.64
CA VAL A 2 -8.41 13.86 9.42
C VAL A 2 -8.22 12.80 8.30
N LEU A 3 -9.29 12.11 7.91
CA LEU A 3 -9.22 10.94 7.03
C LEU A 3 -8.93 11.22 5.56
N GLN A 4 -9.28 12.39 5.04
CA GLN A 4 -9.12 12.69 3.61
C GLN A 4 -7.64 12.91 3.22
N ALA A 5 -6.83 13.41 4.15
CA ALA A 5 -5.45 13.80 3.85
C ALA A 5 -4.56 12.62 3.42
N ILE A 6 -4.75 11.43 4.02
CA ILE A 6 -3.92 10.26 3.72
C ILE A 6 -4.21 9.76 2.31
N VAL A 7 -5.49 9.70 1.92
CA VAL A 7 -5.90 9.21 0.60
C VAL A 7 -5.39 10.16 -0.49
N GLU A 8 -5.49 11.48 -0.29
CA GLU A 8 -4.97 12.47 -1.23
C GLU A 8 -3.45 12.41 -1.37
N LEU A 9 -2.73 12.25 -0.25
CA LEU A 9 -1.28 12.05 -0.27
C LEU A 9 -0.91 10.80 -1.07
N LEU A 10 -1.55 9.67 -0.78
CA LEU A 10 -1.26 8.41 -1.47
C LEU A 10 -1.64 8.46 -2.94
N ALA A 11 -2.72 9.16 -3.31
CA ALA A 11 -3.08 9.39 -4.71
C ALA A 11 -2.00 10.19 -5.46
N GLY A 12 -1.44 11.23 -4.83
CA GLY A 12 -0.31 11.97 -5.40
C GLY A 12 0.93 11.09 -5.56
N VAL A 13 1.32 10.39 -4.50
CA VAL A 13 2.48 9.47 -4.49
C VAL A 13 2.32 8.35 -5.51
N ALA A 14 1.10 7.83 -5.65
CA ALA A 14 0.76 6.77 -6.59
C ALA A 14 1.17 7.14 -8.01
N THR A 15 1.13 8.40 -8.44
CA THR A 15 1.53 8.80 -9.81
C THR A 15 3.02 8.59 -10.10
N PHE A 16 3.88 8.59 -9.07
CA PHE A 16 5.33 8.43 -9.22
C PHE A 16 5.76 6.96 -9.32
N VAL A 17 4.86 6.02 -9.05
CA VAL A 17 5.15 4.59 -9.15
C VAL A 17 5.20 4.19 -10.62
N ARG A 18 6.38 3.74 -11.07
CA ARG A 18 6.59 3.25 -12.44
C ARG A 18 5.78 1.97 -12.70
N PRO A 19 5.44 1.64 -13.96
CA PRO A 19 4.86 0.34 -14.28
C PRO A 19 5.70 -0.82 -13.70
N GLY A 20 5.06 -1.73 -12.96
CA GLY A 20 5.74 -2.83 -12.25
C GLY A 20 6.36 -2.44 -10.89
N GLY A 21 6.26 -1.18 -10.47
CA GLY A 21 6.69 -0.73 -9.14
C GLY A 21 5.70 -1.08 -8.03
N VAL A 22 6.15 -0.95 -6.78
CA VAL A 22 5.39 -1.29 -5.57
C VAL A 22 5.17 -0.06 -4.72
N LEU A 23 3.95 0.12 -4.20
CA LEU A 23 3.63 1.13 -3.19
C LEU A 23 3.36 0.45 -1.85
N VAL A 24 4.16 0.79 -0.84
CA VAL A 24 3.99 0.31 0.54
C VAL A 24 3.51 1.47 1.40
N TYR A 25 2.47 1.22 2.20
CA TYR A 25 1.93 2.16 3.17
C TYR A 25 1.90 1.49 4.55
N ALA A 26 2.40 2.18 5.56
CA ALA A 26 2.47 1.69 6.93
C ALA A 26 2.23 2.83 7.91
N VAL A 27 1.51 2.54 8.98
CA VAL A 27 1.18 3.48 10.05
C VAL A 27 1.27 2.79 11.41
N CYS A 28 1.49 3.58 12.46
CA CYS A 28 1.61 3.10 13.84
C CYS A 28 0.28 3.15 14.63
N THR A 29 -0.84 2.99 13.93
CA THR A 29 -2.20 3.07 14.47
C THR A 29 -3.00 1.82 14.14
N LEU A 30 -3.95 1.47 15.01
CA LEU A 30 -4.90 0.39 14.78
C LEU A 30 -6.24 0.89 14.23
N ALA A 31 -6.40 2.21 14.03
CA ALA A 31 -7.63 2.78 13.51
C ALA A 31 -7.94 2.21 12.13
N ARG A 32 -9.16 1.71 11.95
CA ARG A 32 -9.58 1.10 10.69
C ARG A 32 -9.60 2.13 9.56
N GLU A 33 -9.99 3.33 9.93
CA GLU A 33 -10.15 4.48 9.06
C GLU A 33 -8.79 4.91 8.47
N GLU A 34 -7.69 4.71 9.21
CA GLU A 34 -6.32 5.02 8.77
C GLU A 34 -5.67 3.83 8.04
N ASN A 35 -6.25 2.64 8.10
CA ASN A 35 -5.69 1.41 7.53
C ASN A 35 -6.54 0.90 6.35
N ALA A 36 -7.50 0.01 6.62
CA ALA A 36 -8.26 -0.70 5.61
C ALA A 36 -9.10 0.25 4.72
N ASP A 37 -9.59 1.35 5.28
CA ASP A 37 -10.39 2.32 4.53
C ASP A 37 -9.55 3.13 3.56
N VAL A 38 -8.33 3.52 3.95
CA VAL A 38 -7.36 4.18 3.07
C VAL A 38 -6.99 3.27 1.89
N VAL A 39 -6.67 2.01 2.16
CA VAL A 39 -6.31 1.01 1.14
C VAL A 39 -7.45 0.79 0.16
N THR A 40 -8.67 0.68 0.67
CA THR A 40 -9.88 0.49 -0.17
C THR A 40 -10.13 1.71 -1.05
N ALA A 41 -10.05 2.92 -0.49
CA ALA A 41 -10.24 4.16 -1.23
C ALA A 41 -9.17 4.39 -2.32
N LEU A 42 -7.91 4.05 -2.03
CA LEU A 42 -6.82 4.17 -3.00
C LEU A 42 -6.99 3.18 -4.16
N ALA A 43 -7.32 1.91 -3.86
CA ALA A 43 -7.53 0.89 -4.88
C ALA A 43 -8.72 1.22 -5.79
N ALA A 44 -9.81 1.76 -5.23
CA ALA A 44 -10.98 2.19 -6.00
C ALA A 44 -10.66 3.37 -6.94
N SER A 45 -9.84 4.32 -6.50
CA SER A 45 -9.47 5.49 -7.30
C SER A 45 -8.33 5.22 -8.30
N HIS A 46 -7.50 4.20 -8.06
CA HIS A 46 -6.35 3.87 -8.90
C HIS A 46 -6.35 2.39 -9.30
N PRO A 47 -7.18 1.97 -10.28
CA PRO A 47 -7.38 0.56 -10.65
C PRO A 47 -6.13 -0.14 -11.21
N ARG A 48 -5.04 0.61 -11.46
CA ARG A 48 -3.74 0.05 -11.84
C ARG A 48 -3.03 -0.65 -10.67
N PHE A 49 -3.46 -0.38 -9.45
CA PHE A 49 -2.96 -1.00 -8.23
C PHE A 49 -3.90 -2.13 -7.81
N VAL A 50 -3.31 -3.21 -7.28
CA VAL A 50 -4.04 -4.34 -6.72
C VAL A 50 -3.55 -4.52 -5.29
N VAL A 51 -4.46 -4.74 -4.34
CA VAL A 51 -4.08 -4.94 -2.94
C VAL A 51 -3.54 -6.36 -2.78
N GLU A 52 -2.37 -6.53 -2.16
CA GLU A 52 -1.86 -7.86 -1.81
C GLU A 52 -1.65 -7.98 -0.30
N SER A 53 -1.93 -9.16 0.23
CA SER A 53 -1.61 -9.45 1.63
C SER A 53 -0.10 -9.45 1.82
N VAL A 54 0.38 -8.68 2.79
CA VAL A 54 1.73 -8.88 3.33
C VAL A 54 1.67 -10.11 4.21
N ALA A 55 1.95 -11.28 3.65
CA ALA A 55 2.17 -12.46 4.46
C ALA A 55 3.51 -12.29 5.20
N ALA A 56 3.48 -11.65 6.37
CA ALA A 56 4.61 -11.57 7.28
C ALA A 56 4.24 -12.21 8.62
N ALA A 57 4.72 -13.46 8.81
CA ALA A 57 4.86 -14.15 10.09
C ALA A 57 3.54 -14.46 10.86
N PRO A 58 3.57 -15.40 11.83
CA PRO A 58 2.37 -15.87 12.55
C PRO A 58 1.67 -14.82 13.42
N ASP A 59 2.15 -13.58 13.44
CA ASP A 59 1.45 -12.40 13.97
C ASP A 59 1.68 -11.22 13.00
N PRO A 60 0.65 -10.76 12.28
CA PRO A 60 0.81 -9.64 11.36
C PRO A 60 0.84 -8.30 12.11
N PRO A 61 1.86 -7.44 11.95
CA PRO A 61 1.72 -6.02 12.25
C PRO A 61 0.75 -5.37 11.23
N PRO A 62 0.11 -4.22 11.57
CA PRO A 62 -0.85 -3.54 10.72
C PRO A 62 -0.15 -2.84 9.54
N ALA A 63 0.30 -3.63 8.56
CA ALA A 63 0.86 -3.14 7.32
C ALA A 63 0.19 -3.84 6.13
N ALA A 64 -0.52 -3.08 5.32
CA ALA A 64 -1.11 -3.54 4.07
C ALA A 64 -0.20 -3.12 2.90
N THR A 65 0.10 -4.04 2.00
CA THR A 65 0.84 -3.76 0.76
C THR A 65 -0.12 -3.77 -0.41
N ILE A 66 0.15 -2.93 -1.40
CA ILE A 66 -0.61 -2.90 -2.63
C ILE A 66 0.37 -3.18 -3.78
N THR A 67 0.36 -4.41 -4.27
CA THR A 67 1.21 -4.89 -5.36
C THR A 67 0.37 -5.42 -6.51
N ARG A 68 0.70 -5.06 -7.75
CA ARG A 68 0.00 -5.62 -8.91
C ARG A 68 0.41 -7.08 -9.12
N GLY A 69 -0.57 -7.97 -9.05
CA GLY A 69 -0.38 -9.41 -9.23
C GLY A 69 0.36 -9.79 -10.50
N ALA A 70 1.46 -10.50 -10.30
CA ALA A 70 1.82 -11.78 -10.91
C ALA A 70 3.10 -12.21 -10.19
N GLY A 71 3.05 -13.35 -9.50
CA GLY A 71 4.10 -13.80 -8.60
C GLY A 71 5.51 -13.61 -9.15
N HIS A 72 6.28 -12.75 -8.48
CA HIS A 72 7.73 -12.76 -8.57
C HIS A 72 8.28 -12.61 -7.17
N LYS A 73 8.99 -13.64 -6.68
CA LYS A 73 9.84 -13.51 -5.50
C LYS A 73 10.73 -12.28 -5.74
N LEU A 74 10.55 -11.20 -4.99
CA LEU A 74 11.37 -10.01 -5.12
C LEU A 74 12.79 -10.34 -4.61
N PRO A 75 13.84 -10.39 -5.46
CA PRO A 75 15.22 -10.56 -5.03
C PRO A 75 15.93 -9.20 -4.83
N PHE A 76 15.20 -8.09 -4.67
CA PHE A 76 15.77 -6.75 -4.64
C PHE A 76 15.64 -6.08 -3.27
N ALA A 77 16.31 -6.68 -2.28
CA ALA A 77 16.91 -5.91 -1.19
C ALA A 77 18.15 -5.20 -1.74
N LYS A 78 17.97 -3.99 -2.29
CA LYS A 78 19.02 -2.95 -2.45
C LYS A 78 18.42 -1.77 -3.21
N HIS A 79 18.40 -0.61 -2.56
CA HIS A 79 17.94 0.69 -3.09
C HIS A 79 16.42 0.91 -3.09
N VAL A 80 15.77 0.68 -1.95
CA VAL A 80 14.97 1.76 -1.36
C VAL A 80 15.94 2.51 -0.45
N CYS A 81 15.92 3.85 -0.48
CA CYS A 81 16.90 4.73 0.16
C CYS A 81 17.43 4.26 1.52
#